data_AF-A0A1F8XHY6-F1
#
_entry.id   AF-A0A1F8XHY6-F1
#
_cell.length_a   1.000
_cell.length_b   1.000
_cell.length_c   1.000
_cell.angle_alpha   90.00
_cell.angle_beta   90.00
_cell.angle_gamma   90.00
#
_symmetry.space_group_name_H-M   'P 1'
#
loop_
_entity.id
_entity.type
_entity.pdbx_description
1 polymer ?
#
loop_
_entity_poly.entity_id
_entity_poly.type
_entity_poly.pdbx_seq_one_letter_code
_entity_poly.pdbx_strand_id
1 'polypeptide(L)'
;MEKSSPAPLSGFLTGIFLLILLAGSPQAARPADYTVIEGIVERVSGSFITVRDRIYDFGGVHVLSPSGKALYATDLKPGEKVNLLMKNGKVTAVVLYPSMLE
;
A
#
# COMPACT_ATOMS: atom_id res chain seq x y z
N MET A 1 -11.82 -47.15 -51.59
CA MET A 1 -11.72 -45.67 -51.58
C MET A 1 -12.58 -45.16 -50.44
N GLU A 2 -11.97 -44.98 -49.27
CA GLU A 2 -12.65 -44.54 -48.05
C GLU A 2 -12.62 -43.00 -47.99
N LYS A 3 -13.80 -42.37 -47.99
CA LYS A 3 -13.94 -40.91 -47.94
C LYS A 3 -14.12 -40.53 -46.47
N SER A 4 -13.01 -40.27 -45.76
CA SER A 4 -13.07 -39.77 -44.40
C SER A 4 -13.63 -38.35 -44.41
N SER A 5 -14.86 -38.19 -43.92
CA SER A 5 -15.47 -36.88 -43.70
C SER A 5 -14.78 -36.19 -42.50
N PRO A 6 -14.26 -34.95 -42.63
CA PRO A 6 -13.68 -34.25 -41.50
C PRO A 6 -14.80 -33.75 -40.56
N ALA A 7 -14.75 -34.18 -39.30
CA ALA A 7 -15.62 -33.69 -38.23
C ALA A 7 -15.50 -32.16 -38.06
N PRO A 8 -16.57 -31.45 -37.65
CA PRO A 8 -16.59 -29.99 -37.64
C PRO A 8 -15.65 -29.45 -36.55
N LEU A 9 -14.53 -28.87 -36.98
CA LEU A 9 -13.51 -28.21 -36.16
C LEU A 9 -14.06 -27.01 -35.32
N SER A 10 -15.32 -26.62 -35.55
CA SER A 10 -15.93 -25.40 -35.00
C SER A 10 -16.25 -25.48 -33.51
N GLY A 11 -16.72 -26.63 -33.00
CA GLY A 11 -17.14 -26.75 -31.60
C GLY A 11 -15.99 -26.65 -30.60
N PHE A 12 -14.79 -27.09 -30.99
CA PHE A 12 -13.60 -27.07 -30.15
C PHE A 12 -13.04 -25.66 -29.98
N LEU A 13 -13.02 -24.86 -31.07
CA LEU A 13 -12.60 -23.47 -31.05
C LEU A 13 -13.53 -22.58 -30.22
N THR A 14 -14.84 -22.82 -30.29
CA THR A 14 -15.83 -22.08 -29.48
C THR A 14 -15.66 -22.35 -27.98
N GLY A 15 -15.35 -23.59 -27.58
CA GLY A 15 -15.09 -23.93 -26.19
C GLY A 15 -13.84 -23.26 -25.61
N ILE A 16 -12.75 -23.20 -26.40
CA ILE A 16 -11.51 -22.52 -26.00
C ILE A 16 -11.73 -21.02 -25.83
N PHE A 17 -12.45 -20.39 -26.76
CA PHE A 17 -12.75 -18.97 -26.70
C PHE A 17 -13.54 -18.60 -25.43
N LEU A 18 -14.51 -19.43 -25.03
CA LEU A 18 -15.27 -19.23 -23.81
C LEU A 18 -14.39 -19.35 -22.55
N LEU A 19 -13.46 -20.30 -22.53
CA LEU A 19 -12.52 -20.51 -21.42
C LEU A 19 -11.58 -19.32 -21.19
N ILE A 20 -11.13 -18.67 -22.27
CA ILE A 20 -10.28 -17.48 -22.20
C ILE A 20 -11.06 -16.28 -21.63
N LEU A 21 -12.34 -16.13 -21.98
CA LEU A 21 -13.20 -15.08 -21.44
C LEU A 21 -13.51 -15.25 -19.95
N LEU A 22 -13.70 -16.47 -19.46
CA LEU A 22 -13.87 -16.73 -18.03
C LEU A 22 -12.56 -16.54 -17.24
N ALA A 23 -11.42 -16.94 -17.80
CA ALA A 23 -10.11 -16.76 -17.17
C ALA A 23 -9.66 -15.29 -17.12
N GLY A 24 -10.15 -14.46 -18.05
CA GLY A 24 -9.81 -13.04 -18.14
C GLY A 24 -10.65 -12.11 -17.26
N SER A 25 -11.45 -12.64 -16.33
CA SER A 25 -12.26 -11.84 -15.40
C SER A 25 -11.35 -10.83 -14.68
N PRO A 26 -11.50 -9.50 -14.91
CA PRO A 26 -10.70 -8.52 -14.19
C PRO A 26 -11.08 -8.63 -12.73
N GLN A 27 -10.16 -9.18 -11.91
CA GLN A 27 -10.30 -9.09 -10.47
C GLN A 27 -10.33 -7.60 -10.14
N ALA A 28 -11.51 -7.11 -9.74
CA ALA A 28 -11.67 -5.73 -9.31
C ALA A 28 -10.62 -5.46 -8.23
N ALA A 29 -9.62 -4.66 -8.56
CA ALA A 29 -8.62 -4.22 -7.60
C ALA A 29 -9.38 -3.48 -6.49
N ARG A 30 -9.38 -4.04 -5.27
CA ARG A 30 -10.00 -3.37 -4.13
C ARG A 30 -9.31 -2.01 -3.97
N PRO A 31 -10.06 -0.92 -3.79
CA PRO A 31 -9.45 0.37 -3.49
C PRO A 31 -8.57 0.21 -2.26
N ALA A 32 -7.31 0.64 -2.37
CA ALA A 32 -6.41 0.59 -1.22
C ALA A 32 -6.93 1.57 -0.17
N ASP A 33 -7.02 1.11 1.08
CA ASP A 33 -7.48 1.94 2.18
C ASP A 33 -6.33 2.87 2.59
N TYR A 34 -6.51 4.15 2.29
CA TYR A 34 -5.60 5.21 2.72
C TYR A 34 -6.18 5.92 3.93
N THR A 35 -5.35 6.13 4.95
CA THR A 35 -5.75 6.87 6.15
C THR A 35 -4.58 7.73 6.61
N VAL A 36 -4.86 8.90 7.16
CA VAL A 36 -3.85 9.74 7.80
C VAL A 36 -4.12 9.76 9.30
N ILE A 37 -3.10 9.46 10.09
CA ILE A 37 -3.16 9.54 11.55
C ILE A 37 -2.30 10.73 11.98
N GLU A 38 -2.97 11.79 12.42
CA GLU A 38 -2.32 12.96 13.01
C GLU A 38 -2.18 12.77 14.52
N GLY A 39 -1.02 13.14 15.07
CA GLY A 39 -0.79 13.12 16.51
C GLY A 39 0.58 13.64 16.93
N ILE A 40 0.84 13.52 18.23
CA ILE A 40 2.13 13.84 18.84
C ILE A 40 2.90 12.53 19.05
N VAL A 41 4.21 12.57 18.81
CA VAL A 41 5.10 11.45 19.13
C VAL A 41 5.22 11.33 20.64
N GLU A 42 4.75 10.22 21.19
CA GLU A 42 4.86 9.93 22.63
C GLU A 42 6.17 9.21 22.94
N ARG A 43 6.59 8.30 22.05
CA ARG A 43 7.80 7.50 22.19
C ARG A 43 8.31 7.02 20.83
N VAL A 44 9.63 6.95 20.68
CA VAL A 44 10.31 6.29 19.55
C VAL A 44 11.23 5.20 20.11
N SER A 45 11.15 4.00 19.56
CA SER A 45 12.00 2.87 19.96
C SER A 45 12.38 2.04 18.73
N GLY A 46 13.59 2.25 18.22
CA GLY A 46 14.06 1.62 16.98
C GLY A 46 13.15 1.96 15.81
N SER A 47 12.48 0.95 15.26
CA SER A 47 11.54 1.07 14.14
C SER A 47 10.07 1.27 14.56
N PHE A 48 9.82 1.48 15.86
CA PHE A 48 8.47 1.68 16.39
C PHE A 48 8.26 3.10 16.89
N ILE A 49 7.09 3.66 16.56
CA ILE A 49 6.65 4.98 17.01
C ILE A 49 5.30 4.86 17.72
N THR A 50 5.17 5.54 18.86
CA THR A 50 3.91 5.61 19.61
C THR A 50 3.24 6.96 19.37
N VAL A 51 2.00 6.92 18.88
CA VAL A 51 1.19 8.10 18.56
C VAL A 51 -0.26 7.80 18.96
N ARG A 52 -0.86 8.63 19.82
CA ARG A 52 -2.23 8.46 20.34
C ARG A 52 -2.42 7.11 21.03
N ASP A 53 -1.53 6.79 21.97
CA ASP A 53 -1.53 5.53 22.75
C ASP A 53 -1.45 4.25 21.90
N ARG A 54 -1.06 4.36 20.62
CA ARG A 54 -0.93 3.24 19.69
C ARG A 54 0.48 3.16 19.11
N ILE A 55 0.97 1.94 18.97
CA ILE A 55 2.31 1.65 18.44
C ILE A 55 2.18 1.32 16.95
N TYR A 56 3.02 1.96 16.15
CA TYR A 56 3.12 1.74 14.71
C TYR A 56 4.55 1.35 14.34
N ASP A 57 4.67 0.38 13.45
CA ASP A 57 5.93 0.02 12.80
C ASP A 57 6.16 0.93 11.59
N PHE A 58 7.29 1.63 11.58
CA PHE A 58 7.73 2.48 10.47
C PHE A 58 9.11 2.04 9.93
N GLY A 59 9.55 0.82 10.23
CA GLY A 59 10.81 0.27 9.75
C GLY A 59 10.92 0.31 8.22
N GLY A 60 12.01 0.90 7.71
CA GLY A 60 12.24 1.08 6.27
C GLY A 60 11.35 2.12 5.60
N VAL A 61 10.57 2.88 6.36
CA VAL A 61 9.72 3.97 5.85
C VAL A 61 10.47 5.30 5.89
N HIS A 62 10.26 6.12 4.87
CA HIS A 62 10.83 7.47 4.83
C HIS A 62 10.12 8.41 5.80
N VAL A 63 10.91 9.12 6.61
CA VAL A 63 10.47 10.30 7.33
C VAL A 63 10.62 11.50 6.40
N LEU A 64 9.62 12.36 6.32
CA LEU A 64 9.55 13.47 5.39
C LEU A 64 9.24 14.77 6.14
N SER A 65 9.80 15.88 5.69
CA SER A 65 9.32 17.21 6.07
C SER A 65 7.97 17.50 5.40
N PRO A 66 7.26 18.57 5.80
CA PRO A 66 6.02 18.99 5.14
C PRO A 66 6.24 19.41 3.67
N SER A 67 7.48 19.75 3.29
CA SER A 67 7.88 20.04 1.91
C SER A 67 8.24 18.80 1.09
N GLY A 68 8.16 17.60 1.68
CA GLY A 68 8.51 16.33 1.03
C GLY A 68 10.01 16.00 1.02
N LYS A 69 10.84 16.78 1.73
CA LYS A 69 12.27 16.49 1.89
C LYS A 69 12.43 15.26 2.79
N ALA A 70 13.26 14.30 2.38
CA ALA A 70 13.62 13.17 3.24
C ALA A 70 14.38 13.64 4.49
N LEU A 71 13.98 13.10 5.63
CA LEU A 71 14.56 13.28 6.95
C LEU A 71 15.03 11.92 7.48
N TYR A 72 15.85 11.94 8.53
CA TYR A 72 16.32 10.72 9.16
C TYR A 72 15.32 10.24 10.22
N ALA A 73 15.23 8.92 10.42
CA ALA A 73 14.42 8.34 11.49
C ALA A 73 14.85 8.84 12.89
N THR A 74 16.14 9.19 13.04
CA THR A 74 16.71 9.79 14.25
C THR A 74 16.22 11.20 14.52
N ASP A 75 15.61 11.86 13.53
CA ASP A 75 15.07 13.21 13.70
C ASP A 75 13.71 13.18 14.42
N LEU A 76 13.04 12.03 14.49
CA LEU A 76 11.80 11.86 15.25
C LEU A 76 12.09 11.90 16.76
N LYS A 77 11.51 12.88 17.44
CA LYS A 77 11.63 13.03 18.89
C LYS A 77 10.26 13.05 19.58
N PRO A 78 10.18 12.55 20.82
CA PRO A 78 8.98 12.74 21.64
C PRO A 78 8.59 14.22 21.76
N GLY A 79 7.31 14.52 21.66
CA GLY A 79 6.75 15.87 21.71
C GLY A 79 6.55 16.54 20.35
N GLU A 80 7.08 15.97 19.27
CA GLU A 80 6.90 16.51 17.92
C GLU A 80 5.57 16.10 17.30
N LYS A 81 5.03 16.95 16.43
CA LYS A 81 3.82 16.65 15.68
C LYS A 81 4.15 15.83 14.43
N VAL A 82 3.39 14.76 14.20
CA VAL A 82 3.56 13.89 13.05
C VAL A 82 2.23 13.54 12.39
N ASN A 83 2.29 13.30 11.07
CA ASN A 83 1.24 12.62 10.32
C ASN A 83 1.77 11.28 9.81
N LEU A 84 1.12 10.19 10.22
CA LEU A 84 1.39 8.85 9.70
C LEU A 84 0.48 8.60 8.51
N LEU A 85 1.06 8.40 7.32
CA LEU A 85 0.32 7.96 6.15
C LEU A 85 0.20 6.45 6.20
N MET A 86 -1.03 5.97 6.25
CA MET A 86 -1.36 4.56 6.31
C MET A 86 -1.89 4.09 4.96
N LYS A 87 -1.44 2.92 4.53
CA LYS A 87 -1.99 2.18 3.38
C LYS A 87 -2.19 0.73 3.78
N ASN A 88 -3.42 0.23 3.66
CA ASN A 88 -3.77 -1.16 4.01
C ASN A 88 -3.30 -1.53 5.44
N GLY A 89 -3.49 -0.62 6.40
CA GLY A 89 -3.10 -0.81 7.80
C GLY A 89 -1.61 -0.71 8.12
N LYS A 90 -0.75 -0.41 7.13
CA LYS A 90 0.70 -0.23 7.32
C LYS A 90 1.11 1.23 7.15
N VAL A 91 2.11 1.67 7.90
CA VAL A 91 2.72 2.99 7.70
C VAL A 91 3.51 2.98 6.39
N THR A 92 3.27 3.96 5.53
CA THR A 92 3.98 4.13 4.25
C THR A 92 4.81 5.41 4.18
N ALA A 93 4.50 6.40 5.02
CA ALA A 93 5.32 7.60 5.20
C ALA A 93 5.05 8.20 6.58
N VAL A 94 6.05 8.86 7.14
CA VAL A 94 5.92 9.67 8.36
C VAL A 94 6.25 11.10 8.00
N VAL A 95 5.30 12.02 8.13
CA VAL A 95 5.54 13.45 7.93
C VAL A 95 5.79 14.09 9.28
N LEU A 96 7.00 14.58 9.50
CA LEU A 96 7.40 15.27 10.72
C LEU A 96 7.20 16.78 10.54
N TYR A 97 6.44 17.37 11.46
CA TYR A 97 6.28 18.82 11.58
C TYR A 97 7.21 19.31 12.68
N PRO A 98 8.40 19.84 12.34
CA PRO A 98 9.30 20.37 13.35
C PRO A 98 8.60 21.48 14.12
N SER A 99 8.79 21.48 15.44
CA SER A 99 8.31 22.57 16.28
C SER A 99 8.94 23.88 15.82
N MET A 100 8.10 24.85 15.46
CA MET A 100 8.50 26.24 15.21
C MET A 100 8.86 26.89 16.55
N LEU A 101 10.00 26.51 17.13
CA LEU A 101 10.63 27.27 18.20
C LEU A 101 11.82 27.99 17.57
N GLU A 102 11.59 29.25 17.20
CA GLU A 102 12.65 30.27 17.19
C GLU A 102 13.09 30.58 18.62
#